data_AF-A0A1E5KTE0-F1
#
_entry.id   AF-A0A1E5KTE0-F1
#
_cell.length_a   1.000
_cell.length_b   1.000
_cell.length_c   1.000
_cell.angle_alpha   90.00
_cell.angle_beta   90.00
_cell.angle_gamma   90.00
#
_symmetry.space_group_name_H-M   'P 1'
#
loop_
_entity.id
_entity.type
_entity.pdbx_description
1 polymer ?
#
loop_
_entity_poly.entity_id
_entity_poly.type
_entity_poly.pdbx_seq_one_letter_code
_entity_poly.pdbx_strand_id
1 'polypeptide(L)'
;MNNEKTSEFQTDNKQPIKKICYQDIYALHVLLEQLTSWNETLSLLEKFFSDEKRPVNKQQIVKNYYACSKVFSAFHGDFKKIITSMELQIEALRTTEKI
;
A
#
# COMPACT_ATOMS: atom_id res chain seq x y z
N MET A 1 37.07 -18.18 -25.08
CA MET A 1 35.98 -17.30 -25.54
C MET A 1 34.75 -18.17 -25.73
N ASN A 2 33.86 -18.22 -24.74
CA ASN A 2 32.58 -18.93 -24.85
C ASN A 2 31.48 -17.88 -24.74
N ASN A 3 30.88 -17.54 -25.88
CA ASN A 3 29.67 -16.72 -25.94
C ASN A 3 28.48 -17.59 -25.54
N GLU A 4 28.11 -17.56 -24.26
CA GLU A 4 26.80 -18.05 -23.84
C GLU A 4 25.74 -17.08 -24.36
N LYS A 5 25.03 -17.49 -25.42
CA LYS A 5 23.82 -16.81 -25.88
C LYS A 5 22.75 -16.99 -24.80
N THR A 6 22.58 -15.98 -23.95
CA THR A 6 21.34 -15.77 -23.21
C THR A 6 20.21 -15.64 -24.23
N SER A 7 19.31 -16.62 -24.26
CA SER A 7 18.08 -16.53 -25.05
C SER A 7 17.24 -15.38 -24.52
N GLU A 8 17.25 -14.24 -25.22
CA GLU A 8 16.40 -13.09 -24.92
C GLU A 8 14.93 -13.51 -25.00
N PHE A 9 14.24 -13.47 -23.86
CA PHE A 9 12.79 -13.69 -23.82
C PHE A 9 12.12 -12.44 -24.41
N GLN A 10 11.45 -12.60 -25.56
CA GLN A 10 10.79 -11.50 -26.27
C GLN A 10 9.28 -11.74 -26.34
N THR A 11 8.50 -10.66 -26.35
CA THR A 11 7.05 -10.66 -26.64
C THR A 11 6.79 -10.94 -28.13
N ASP A 12 5.54 -11.23 -28.51
CA ASP A 12 5.15 -11.45 -29.93
C ASP A 12 5.57 -10.31 -30.87
N ASN A 13 5.72 -9.09 -30.32
CA ASN A 13 6.18 -7.90 -31.04
C ASN A 13 7.71 -7.70 -30.98
N LYS A 14 8.49 -8.73 -30.63
CA LYS A 14 9.97 -8.71 -30.49
C LYS A 14 10.48 -7.67 -29.48
N GLN A 15 9.66 -7.29 -28.50
CA GLN A 15 10.09 -6.40 -27.43
C GLN A 15 10.62 -7.23 -26.25
N PRO A 16 11.69 -6.79 -25.58
CA PRO A 16 12.17 -7.40 -24.34
C PRO A 16 11.02 -7.60 -23.33
N ILE A 17 10.90 -8.78 -22.74
CA ILE A 17 9.90 -9.02 -21.69
C ILE A 17 10.36 -8.29 -20.42
N LYS A 18 9.49 -7.44 -19.87
CA LYS A 18 9.75 -6.76 -18.59
C LYS A 18 9.92 -7.80 -17.48
N LYS A 19 11.14 -8.01 -17.01
CA LYS A 19 11.43 -8.89 -15.87
C LYS A 19 11.33 -8.09 -14.58
N ILE A 20 10.32 -8.38 -13.76
CA ILE A 20 10.19 -7.81 -12.41
C ILE A 20 11.21 -8.51 -11.50
N CYS A 21 11.99 -7.75 -10.72
CA CYS A 21 12.94 -8.36 -9.78
C CYS A 21 12.21 -9.00 -8.60
N TYR A 22 12.74 -10.09 -8.05
CA TYR A 22 12.20 -10.73 -6.85
C TYR A 22 12.09 -9.76 -5.66
N GLN A 23 13.05 -8.83 -5.54
CA GLN A 23 13.04 -7.79 -4.51
C GLN A 23 11.82 -6.87 -4.64
N ASP A 24 11.42 -6.53 -5.86
CA ASP A 24 10.25 -5.68 -6.09
C ASP A 24 8.95 -6.42 -5.76
N ILE A 25 8.85 -7.71 -6.10
CA ILE A 25 7.72 -8.56 -5.73
C ILE A 25 7.59 -8.64 -4.20
N TYR A 26 8.71 -8.82 -3.51
CA TYR A 26 8.74 -8.88 -2.05
C TYR A 26 8.35 -7.53 -1.43
N ALA A 27 8.85 -6.42 -1.96
CA ALA A 27 8.50 -5.08 -1.49
C ALA A 27 6.99 -4.80 -1.63
N LEU A 28 6.38 -5.20 -2.76
CA LEU A 28 4.93 -5.12 -2.96
C LEU A 28 4.15 -5.96 -1.95
N HIS A 29 4.64 -7.14 -1.62
CA HIS A 29 3.99 -8.04 -0.64
C HIS A 29 4.00 -7.43 0.77
N VAL A 30 5.15 -6.94 1.23
CA VAL A 30 5.27 -6.25 2.53
C VAL A 30 4.32 -5.07 2.60
N LEU A 31 4.20 -4.33 1.50
CA LEU A 31 3.36 -3.16 1.45
C LEU A 31 1.86 -3.52 1.49
N LEU A 32 1.47 -4.62 0.83
CA LEU A 32 0.13 -5.18 0.92
C LEU A 32 -0.22 -5.61 2.36
N GLU A 33 0.72 -6.25 3.07
CA GLU A 33 0.53 -6.61 4.49
C GLU A 33 0.33 -5.36 5.36
N GLN A 34 1.13 -4.32 5.16
CA GLN A 34 0.98 -3.06 5.89
C GLN A 34 -0.38 -2.42 5.66
N LEU A 35 -0.86 -2.37 4.41
CA LEU A 35 -2.20 -1.86 4.10
C LEU A 35 -3.30 -2.70 4.75
N THR A 36 -3.15 -4.03 4.71
CA THR A 36 -4.13 -4.96 5.29
C THR A 36 -4.20 -4.84 6.81
N SER A 37 -3.09 -4.51 7.48
CA SER A 37 -3.06 -4.31 8.94
C SER A 37 -3.99 -3.18 9.43
N TRP A 38 -4.33 -2.23 8.57
CA TRP A 38 -5.24 -1.13 8.90
C TRP A 38 -6.72 -1.48 8.79
N ASN A 39 -7.06 -2.63 8.19
CA ASN A 39 -8.45 -2.97 7.88
C ASN A 39 -9.37 -2.98 9.12
N GLU A 40 -8.95 -3.65 10.19
CA GLU A 40 -9.74 -3.71 11.44
C GLU A 40 -9.95 -2.33 12.07
N THR A 41 -8.92 -1.49 12.02
CA THR A 41 -8.95 -0.13 12.56
C THR A 41 -9.91 0.76 11.77
N LEU A 42 -9.92 0.63 10.45
CA LEU A 42 -10.83 1.35 9.57
C LEU A 42 -12.29 0.88 9.76
N SER A 43 -12.54 -0.41 9.91
CA SER A 43 -13.87 -0.95 10.21
C SER A 43 -14.42 -0.43 11.55
N LEU A 44 -13.56 -0.25 12.56
CA LEU A 44 -13.97 0.34 13.84
C LEU A 44 -14.40 1.80 13.69
N LEU A 45 -13.65 2.59 12.92
CA LEU A 45 -13.99 3.97 12.59
C LEU A 45 -15.32 4.04 11.83
N GLU A 46 -15.51 3.20 10.81
CA GLU A 46 -16.75 3.13 10.05
C GLU A 46 -17.95 2.85 10.95
N LYS A 47 -17.87 1.83 11.81
CA LYS A 47 -18.93 1.50 12.77
C LYS A 47 -19.23 2.65 13.74
N PHE A 48 -18.21 3.40 14.17
CA PHE A 48 -18.40 4.55 15.05
C PHE A 48 -19.17 5.68 14.35
N PHE A 49 -18.82 5.99 13.10
CA PHE A 49 -19.47 7.06 12.35
C PHE A 49 -20.84 6.67 11.77
N SER A 50 -21.13 5.37 11.64
CA SER A 50 -22.42 4.88 11.13
C SER A 50 -23.58 4.99 12.15
N ASP A 51 -23.29 5.21 13.43
CA ASP A 51 -24.29 5.23 14.51
C ASP A 51 -24.92 6.63 14.67
N GLU A 52 -25.68 7.06 13.64
CA GLU A 52 -26.30 8.39 13.57
C GLU A 52 -27.45 8.62 14.58
N LYS A 53 -28.03 7.56 15.16
CA LYS A 53 -29.29 7.62 15.94
C LYS A 53 -29.14 7.41 17.44
N ARG A 54 -27.91 7.36 17.98
CA ARG A 54 -27.69 7.09 19.41
C ARG A 54 -28.05 8.29 20.29
N PRO A 55 -28.71 8.10 21.45
CA PRO A 55 -28.90 9.16 22.44
C PRO A 55 -27.57 9.81 22.84
N VAL A 56 -27.52 11.14 22.79
CA VAL A 56 -26.28 11.92 22.75
C VAL A 56 -25.67 12.08 24.15
N ASN A 57 -24.81 11.14 24.57
CA ASN A 57 -23.91 11.39 25.70
C ASN A 57 -22.70 12.21 25.23
N LYS A 58 -22.80 13.54 25.35
CA LYS A 58 -21.79 14.50 24.86
C LYS A 58 -20.38 14.22 25.39
N GLN A 59 -20.24 13.84 26.66
CA GLN A 59 -18.92 13.52 27.23
C GLN A 59 -18.30 12.26 26.60
N GLN A 60 -19.12 11.23 26.38
CA GLN A 60 -18.66 10.01 25.73
C GLN A 60 -18.27 10.27 24.27
N ILE A 61 -19.03 11.10 23.55
CA ILE A 61 -18.74 11.47 22.16
C ILE A 61 -17.41 12.21 22.07
N VAL A 62 -17.13 13.16 22.96
CA VAL A 62 -15.84 13.89 22.97
C VAL A 62 -14.67 12.93 23.21
N LYS A 63 -14.80 11.99 24.15
CA LYS A 63 -13.77 10.97 24.42
C LYS A 63 -13.54 10.06 23.22
N ASN A 64 -14.61 9.57 22.61
CA ASN A 64 -14.53 8.69 21.45
C ASN A 64 -13.96 9.44 20.23
N TYR A 65 -14.39 10.68 20.01
CA TYR A 65 -13.83 11.54 18.96
C TYR A 65 -12.33 11.77 19.15
N TYR A 66 -11.89 12.04 20.38
CA TYR A 66 -10.46 12.19 20.67
C TYR A 66 -9.68 10.90 20.37
N ALA A 67 -10.21 9.74 20.78
CA ALA A 67 -9.61 8.44 20.46
C ALA A 67 -9.54 8.21 18.94
N CYS A 68 -10.64 8.39 18.22
CA CYS A 68 -10.72 8.28 16.77
C CYS A 68 -9.79 9.29 16.07
N SER A 69 -9.63 10.50 16.59
CA SER A 69 -8.72 11.52 16.05
C SER A 69 -7.26 11.08 16.18
N LYS A 70 -6.87 10.45 17.30
CA LYS A 70 -5.53 9.87 17.46
C LYS A 70 -5.27 8.72 16.49
N VAL A 71 -6.24 7.81 16.37
CA VAL A 71 -6.18 6.70 15.41
C VAL A 71 -6.07 7.22 13.98
N PHE A 72 -6.92 8.17 13.60
CA PHE A 72 -6.89 8.82 12.29
C PHE A 72 -5.55 9.49 12.02
N SER A 73 -5.00 10.22 12.99
CA SER A 73 -3.71 10.91 12.82
C SER A 73 -2.56 9.93 12.58
N ALA A 74 -2.54 8.81 13.30
CA ALA A 74 -1.56 7.75 13.10
C ALA A 74 -1.74 7.07 11.73
N PHE A 75 -2.97 6.66 11.41
CA PHE A 75 -3.31 6.06 10.12
C PHE A 75 -2.91 6.94 8.95
N HIS A 76 -3.35 8.21 8.97
CA HIS A 76 -3.09 9.15 7.89
C HIS A 76 -1.59 9.39 7.69
N GLY A 77 -0.83 9.46 8.79
CA GLY A 77 0.63 9.60 8.74
C GLY A 77 1.30 8.40 8.07
N ASP A 78 0.93 7.18 8.45
CA ASP A 78 1.53 5.97 7.91
C ASP A 78 1.06 5.67 6.50
N PHE A 79 -0.23 5.86 6.21
CA PHE A 79 -0.81 5.75 4.88
C PHE A 79 -0.10 6.68 3.88
N LYS A 80 0.17 7.94 4.27
CA LYS A 80 0.90 8.89 3.41
C LYS A 80 2.32 8.42 3.09
N LYS A 81 3.03 7.86 4.06
CA LYS A 81 4.38 7.30 3.85
C LYS A 81 4.32 6.09 2.92
N ILE A 82 3.37 5.19 3.14
CA ILE A 82 3.17 3.98 2.36
C ILE A 82 2.86 4.35 0.90
N ILE A 83 1.92 5.27 0.65
CA ILE A 83 1.62 5.74 -0.71
C ILE A 83 2.86 6.32 -1.40
N THR A 84 3.59 7.19 -0.71
CA THR A 84 4.80 7.79 -1.29
C THR A 84 5.84 6.70 -1.64
N SER A 85 5.98 5.70 -0.78
CA SER A 85 6.85 4.55 -1.05
C SER A 85 6.36 3.71 -2.23
N MET A 86 5.05 3.47 -2.36
CA MET A 86 4.47 2.77 -3.51
C MET A 86 4.77 3.50 -4.81
N GLU A 87 4.57 4.81 -4.83
CA GLU A 87 4.82 5.64 -6.01
C GLU A 87 6.28 5.53 -6.44
N LEU A 88 7.23 5.62 -5.50
CA LEU A 88 8.65 5.43 -5.78
C LEU A 88 8.98 4.03 -6.31
N GLN A 89 8.40 2.98 -5.72
CA GLN A 89 8.59 1.60 -6.19
C GLN A 89 8.02 1.40 -7.60
N ILE A 90 6.86 1.99 -7.89
CA ILE A 90 6.24 1.95 -9.23
C ILE A 90 7.11 2.67 -10.25
N GLU A 91 7.67 3.85 -9.92
CA GLU A 91 8.57 4.57 -10.81
C GLU A 91 9.90 3.84 -11.02
N ALA A 92 10.45 3.20 -9.98
CA ALA A 92 11.62 2.34 -10.10
C ALA A 92 11.34 1.16 -11.05
N LEU A 93 10.20 0.47 -10.87
CA LEU A 93 9.74 -0.61 -11.74
C LEU A 93 9.48 -0.18 -13.19
N ARG A 94 9.16 1.10 -13.42
CA ARG A 94 8.98 1.67 -14.76
C ARG A 94 10.30 1.97 -15.46
N THR A 95 11.35 2.26 -14.69
CA THR A 95 12.65 2.72 -15.18
C THR A 95 13.72 1.62 -15.23
N THR A 96 13.46 0.45 -14.63
CA THR A 96 14.37 -0.72 -14.68
C THR A 96 14.69 -1.13 -16.12
N GLU A 97 15.98 -1.42 -16.36
CA GLU A 97 16.54 -1.71 -17.68
C GLU A 97 15.90 -2.95 -18.32
N LYS A 98 15.67 -2.87 -19.64
CA LYS A 98 15.03 -3.93 -20.43
C LYS A 98 16.12 -4.87 -20.95
N ILE A 99 16.03 -6.16 -20.62
CA ILE A 99 16.87 -7.23 -21.19
C ILE A 99 15.99 -8.09 -22.09
#